data_AF-A0A1I0PMN1-F1
#
_entry.id   AF-A0A1I0PMN1-F1
#
_cell.length_a   1.000
_cell.length_b   1.000
_cell.length_c   1.000
_cell.angle_alpha   90.00
_cell.angle_beta   90.00
_cell.angle_gamma   90.00
#
_symmetry.space_group_name_H-M   'P 1'
#
loop_
_entity.id
_entity.type
_entity.pdbx_description
1 polymer ?
#
loop_
_entity_poly.entity_id
_entity_poly.type
_entity_poly.pdbx_seq_one_letter_code
_entity_poly.pdbx_strand_id
1 'polypeptide(L)'
;MTTPVLIFATAATFLGSVPARAESHRQDMPVTVSNSPMTGRSDAAKGRMLFASKGCVVCHSVNGVGGEDAPPLDAEFMDLPMNAVEFAARMWAGAEAMVELQRDEFGDVVNLNGAELAAIIAFAHDADEQAKFSTADIPDKVGKMMDHMEQEGAHDDMQDDHD
;
A
#
# COMPACT_ATOMS: atom_id res chain seq x y z
N MET A 1 -57.34 -48.70 -59.64
CA MET A 1 -57.80 -47.64 -58.71
C MET A 1 -56.55 -46.95 -58.15
N THR A 2 -56.37 -45.66 -58.48
CA THR A 2 -55.76 -44.55 -57.69
C THR A 2 -54.51 -44.89 -56.85
N THR A 3 -53.31 -44.29 -56.99
CA THR A 3 -52.91 -42.88 -57.23
C THR A 3 -51.39 -42.77 -57.53
N PRO A 4 -50.91 -41.68 -58.15
CA PRO A 4 -49.49 -41.37 -58.34
C PRO A 4 -48.91 -40.65 -57.11
N VAL A 5 -47.61 -40.83 -56.82
CA VAL A 5 -46.91 -40.00 -55.81
C VAL A 5 -45.77 -39.25 -56.51
N LEU A 6 -45.97 -37.94 -56.55
CA LEU A 6 -45.10 -36.91 -57.12
C LEU A 6 -43.90 -36.64 -56.21
N ILE A 7 -42.73 -36.51 -56.82
CA ILE A 7 -41.53 -35.93 -56.22
C ILE A 7 -41.79 -34.42 -56.05
N PHE A 8 -41.72 -33.93 -54.82
CA PHE A 8 -41.51 -32.51 -54.54
C PHE A 8 -40.34 -32.36 -53.59
N ALA A 9 -39.28 -31.73 -54.10
CA ALA A 9 -38.14 -31.26 -53.35
C ALA A 9 -38.61 -30.23 -52.31
N THR A 10 -38.40 -30.53 -51.04
CA THR A 10 -38.70 -29.62 -49.94
C THR A 10 -37.66 -28.50 -49.89
N ALA A 11 -38.15 -27.28 -50.12
CA ALA A 11 -37.40 -26.05 -49.94
C ALA A 11 -37.01 -25.87 -48.47
N ALA A 12 -35.72 -25.71 -48.21
CA ALA A 12 -35.23 -25.17 -46.95
C ALA A 12 -35.06 -23.66 -47.09
N THR A 13 -35.86 -22.86 -46.40
CA THR A 13 -35.49 -21.48 -46.05
C THR A 13 -35.92 -21.17 -44.62
N PHE A 14 -34.96 -20.57 -43.92
CA PHE A 14 -34.89 -20.32 -42.49
C PHE A 14 -35.95 -19.32 -42.03
N LEU A 15 -36.59 -19.60 -40.90
CA LEU A 15 -37.05 -18.55 -39.97
C LEU A 15 -37.08 -19.14 -38.55
N GLY A 16 -35.99 -18.93 -37.82
CA GLY A 16 -35.85 -19.35 -36.43
C GLY A 16 -34.99 -18.34 -35.68
N SER A 17 -35.62 -17.28 -35.18
CA SER A 17 -35.01 -16.33 -34.26
C SER A 17 -34.76 -17.02 -32.92
N VAL A 18 -33.53 -17.44 -32.68
CA VAL A 18 -33.11 -17.90 -31.35
C VAL A 18 -32.80 -16.65 -30.53
N PRO A 19 -33.41 -16.42 -29.36
CA PRO A 19 -32.99 -15.32 -28.51
C PRO A 19 -31.58 -15.60 -28.01
N ALA A 20 -30.71 -14.61 -28.13
CA ALA A 20 -29.43 -14.59 -27.44
C ALA A 20 -29.71 -14.53 -25.93
N ARG A 21 -29.75 -15.68 -25.26
CA ARG A 21 -29.62 -15.71 -23.81
C ARG A 21 -28.14 -15.70 -23.51
N ALA A 22 -27.61 -14.49 -23.33
CA ALA A 22 -26.34 -14.31 -22.65
C ALA A 22 -26.56 -14.70 -21.19
N GLU A 23 -26.39 -15.98 -20.86
CA GLU A 23 -26.03 -16.38 -19.50
C GLU A 23 -24.64 -15.79 -19.24
N SER A 24 -24.59 -14.52 -18.84
CA SER A 24 -23.49 -14.00 -18.07
C SER A 24 -23.47 -14.84 -16.80
N HIS A 25 -22.63 -15.87 -16.79
CA HIS A 25 -22.24 -16.54 -15.58
C HIS A 25 -21.37 -15.55 -14.78
N ARG A 26 -22.01 -14.50 -14.25
CA ARG A 26 -21.55 -13.86 -13.04
C ARG A 26 -21.62 -14.95 -12.00
N GLN A 27 -20.49 -15.60 -11.78
CA GLN A 27 -20.24 -16.16 -10.47
C GLN A 27 -20.39 -14.97 -9.53
N ASP A 28 -21.49 -14.95 -8.78
CA ASP A 28 -21.58 -14.20 -7.55
C ASP A 28 -20.42 -14.72 -6.70
N MET A 29 -19.26 -14.08 -6.86
CA MET A 29 -18.17 -14.21 -5.92
C MET A 29 -18.77 -13.72 -4.61
N PRO A 30 -18.98 -14.58 -3.60
CA PRO A 30 -19.34 -14.07 -2.30
C PRO A 30 -18.17 -13.18 -1.92
N VAL A 31 -18.42 -11.87 -1.87
CA VAL A 31 -17.51 -10.92 -1.24
C VAL A 31 -17.58 -11.30 0.23
N THR A 32 -16.84 -12.35 0.59
CA THR A 32 -16.46 -12.60 1.96
C THR A 32 -15.52 -11.45 2.26
N VAL A 33 -16.10 -10.34 2.74
CA VAL A 33 -15.37 -9.46 3.64
C VAL A 33 -14.94 -10.39 4.76
N SER A 34 -13.71 -10.88 4.66
CA SER A 34 -13.10 -11.59 5.77
C SER A 34 -13.03 -10.54 6.86
N ASN A 35 -13.95 -10.62 7.82
CA ASN A 35 -13.85 -9.95 9.10
C ASN A 35 -12.70 -10.59 9.90
N SER A 36 -11.52 -10.70 9.29
CA SER A 36 -10.30 -10.74 10.06
C SER A 36 -10.26 -9.44 10.84
N PRO A 37 -9.97 -9.46 12.15
CA PRO A 37 -9.55 -8.26 12.84
C PRO A 37 -8.35 -7.75 12.05
N MET A 38 -8.53 -6.69 11.27
CA MET A 38 -7.44 -6.07 10.54
C MET A 38 -6.54 -5.45 11.60
N THR A 39 -5.40 -6.08 11.90
CA THR A 39 -4.40 -5.68 12.89
C THR A 39 -4.48 -6.43 14.22
N GLY A 40 -3.96 -7.66 14.23
CA GLY A 40 -3.48 -8.27 15.47
C GLY A 40 -2.12 -7.68 15.87
N ARG A 41 -1.69 -7.88 17.12
CA ARG A 41 -0.35 -7.50 17.58
C ARG A 41 0.79 -8.08 16.72
N SER A 42 0.56 -9.23 16.09
CA SER A 42 1.49 -9.83 15.12
C SER A 42 1.68 -8.98 13.86
N ASP A 43 0.66 -8.24 13.43
CA ASP A 43 0.74 -7.36 12.26
C ASP A 43 1.54 -6.10 12.58
N ALA A 44 1.40 -5.56 13.80
CA ALA A 44 2.20 -4.43 14.28
C ALA A 44 3.70 -4.79 14.35
N ALA A 45 4.04 -5.99 14.84
CA ALA A 45 5.43 -6.45 14.88
C ALA A 45 6.06 -6.54 13.47
N LYS A 46 5.28 -7.04 12.50
CA LYS A 46 5.68 -7.04 11.09
C LYS A 46 5.81 -5.60 10.56
N GLY A 47 4.88 -4.72 10.94
CA GLY A 47 4.91 -3.31 10.60
C GLY A 47 6.17 -2.60 11.08
N ARG A 48 6.64 -2.85 12.31
CA ARG A 48 7.92 -2.33 12.83
C ARG A 48 9.08 -2.68 11.89
N MET A 49 9.18 -3.95 11.51
CA MET A 49 10.25 -4.40 10.62
C MET A 49 10.15 -3.75 9.23
N LEU A 50 8.93 -3.61 8.70
CA LEU A 50 8.70 -2.98 7.40
C LEU A 50 9.01 -1.48 7.42
N PHE A 51 8.65 -0.77 8.48
CA PHE A 51 8.93 0.65 8.66
C PHE A 51 10.43 0.96 8.49
N ALA A 52 11.31 0.16 9.12
CA ALA A 52 12.75 0.31 8.94
C ALA A 52 13.24 -0.19 7.57
N SER A 53 12.88 -1.43 7.20
CA SER A 53 13.44 -2.07 5.99
C SER A 53 12.96 -1.49 4.67
N LYS A 54 11.81 -0.81 4.64
CA LYS A 54 11.30 -0.08 3.47
C LYS A 54 11.84 1.35 3.37
N GLY A 55 12.60 1.81 4.36
CA GLY A 55 13.20 3.15 4.38
C GLY A 55 12.28 4.24 4.95
N CYS A 56 11.12 3.91 5.52
CA CYS A 56 10.23 4.92 6.10
C CYS A 56 10.91 5.68 7.26
N VAL A 57 11.73 4.97 8.05
CA VAL A 57 12.52 5.51 9.16
C VAL A 57 13.52 6.60 8.75
N VAL A 58 13.87 6.68 7.47
CA VAL A 58 14.85 7.67 6.99
C VAL A 58 14.31 9.09 7.16
N CYS A 59 13.02 9.32 6.86
CA CYS A 59 12.41 10.64 6.96
C CYS A 59 11.42 10.76 8.14
N HIS A 60 10.80 9.65 8.54
CA HIS A 60 9.83 9.63 9.64
C HIS A 60 10.46 9.09 10.92
N SER A 61 10.16 9.70 12.05
CA SER A 61 10.51 9.18 13.37
C SER A 61 9.36 8.42 14.04
N VAL A 62 9.75 7.45 14.88
CA VAL A 62 8.90 6.74 15.85
C VAL A 62 9.73 6.52 17.10
N ASN A 63 9.17 6.82 18.28
CA ASN A 63 9.83 6.64 19.57
C ASN A 63 11.20 7.36 19.62
N GLY A 64 11.27 8.54 19.01
CA GLY A 64 12.50 9.33 18.89
C GLY A 64 13.59 8.70 18.01
N VAL A 65 13.26 7.70 17.19
CA VAL A 65 14.19 7.03 16.27
C VAL A 65 13.72 7.22 14.83
N GLY A 66 14.60 7.77 14.00
CA GLY A 66 14.34 8.07 12.59
C GLY A 66 14.70 9.52 12.25
N GLY A 67 14.38 9.93 11.04
CA GLY A 67 14.56 11.31 10.58
C GLY A 67 13.46 12.27 11.04
N GLU A 68 13.67 13.55 10.75
CA GLU A 68 12.79 14.65 11.12
C GLU A 68 12.22 15.41 9.90
N ASP A 69 12.57 14.99 8.68
CA ASP A 69 12.14 15.62 7.42
C ASP A 69 10.64 15.44 7.13
N ALA A 70 10.00 14.48 7.81
CA ALA A 70 8.58 14.22 7.69
C ALA A 70 7.91 14.09 9.07
N PRO A 71 6.58 14.28 9.17
CA PRO A 71 5.89 14.21 10.46
C PRO A 71 6.13 12.87 11.18
N PRO A 72 6.33 12.87 12.50
CA PRO A 72 6.48 11.64 13.26
C PRO A 72 5.24 10.74 13.11
N LEU A 73 5.47 9.43 13.14
CA LEU A 73 4.41 8.42 13.06
C LEU A 73 4.11 7.77 14.41
N ASP A 74 4.48 8.43 15.51
CA ASP A 74 4.15 8.00 16.85
C ASP A 74 2.64 7.83 17.02
N ALA A 75 2.26 6.76 17.71
CA ALA A 75 0.87 6.37 17.95
C ALA A 75 0.12 7.42 18.78
N GLU A 76 0.83 8.28 19.53
CA GLU A 76 0.22 9.39 20.25
C GLU A 76 -0.36 10.47 19.33
N PHE A 77 0.07 10.55 18.06
CA PHE A 77 -0.45 11.45 17.03
C PHE A 77 -1.48 10.79 16.10
N MET A 78 -1.93 9.58 16.45
CA MET A 78 -2.90 8.82 15.68
C MET A 78 -4.25 8.80 16.40
N ASP A 79 -5.33 9.02 15.64
CA ASP A 79 -6.68 8.96 16.17
C ASP A 79 -7.09 7.52 16.49
N LEU A 80 -7.86 7.36 17.58
CA LEU A 80 -8.47 6.09 17.95
C LEU A 80 -10.00 6.15 17.79
N PRO A 81 -10.63 5.07 17.27
CA PRO A 81 -10.02 3.80 16.86
C PRO A 81 -9.23 3.93 15.55
N MET A 82 -8.28 3.02 15.33
CA MET A 82 -7.48 2.95 14.09
C MET A 82 -8.38 3.05 12.86
N ASN A 83 -8.06 3.99 11.97
CA ASN A 83 -8.78 4.21 10.72
C ASN A 83 -7.81 4.17 9.55
N ALA A 84 -7.75 3.02 8.88
CA ALA A 84 -6.86 2.81 7.73
C ALA A 84 -7.16 3.74 6.55
N VAL A 85 -8.41 4.18 6.38
CA VAL A 85 -8.80 5.10 5.29
C VAL A 85 -8.27 6.50 5.59
N GLU A 86 -8.39 6.97 6.81
CA GLU A 86 -7.86 8.28 7.23
C GLU A 86 -6.33 8.31 7.14
N PHE A 87 -5.67 7.24 7.59
CA PHE A 87 -4.22 7.12 7.43
C PHE A 87 -3.80 7.19 5.97
N ALA A 88 -4.48 6.45 5.08
CA ALA A 88 -4.22 6.50 3.65
C ALA A 88 -4.51 7.88 3.05
N ALA A 89 -5.53 8.60 3.53
CA ALA A 89 -5.84 9.96 3.09
C ALA A 89 -4.73 10.95 3.49
N ARG A 90 -4.19 10.83 4.71
CA ARG A 90 -3.03 11.63 5.16
C ARG A 90 -1.78 11.34 4.33
N MET A 91 -1.50 10.07 4.03
CA MET A 91 -0.41 9.71 3.10
C MET A 91 -0.63 10.30 1.71
N TRP A 92 -1.87 10.24 1.19
CA TRP A 92 -2.20 10.80 -0.13
C TRP A 92 -1.99 12.31 -0.18
N ALA A 93 -2.35 13.02 0.90
CA ALA A 93 -2.12 14.46 1.01
C ALA A 93 -0.63 14.84 1.00
N GLY A 94 0.25 13.97 1.53
CA GLY A 94 1.70 14.15 1.51
C GLY A 94 2.42 13.52 0.31
N ALA A 95 1.71 12.89 -0.62
CA ALA A 95 2.30 11.99 -1.62
C ALA A 95 3.28 12.69 -2.57
N GLU A 96 3.02 13.93 -2.99
CA GLU A 96 3.91 14.67 -3.89
C GLU A 96 5.27 14.94 -3.23
N ALA A 97 5.27 15.46 -2.00
CA ALA A 97 6.49 15.69 -1.22
C ALA A 97 7.23 14.37 -0.94
N MET A 98 6.50 13.31 -0.57
CA MET A 98 7.10 11.99 -0.35
C MET A 98 7.75 11.45 -1.63
N VAL A 99 7.11 11.58 -2.79
CA VAL A 99 7.65 11.07 -4.06
C VAL A 99 8.91 11.83 -4.48
N GLU A 100 8.94 13.14 -4.29
CA GLU A 100 10.11 13.96 -4.62
C GLU A 100 11.31 13.59 -3.75
N LEU A 101 11.13 13.63 -2.42
CA LEU A 101 12.20 13.29 -1.48
C LEU A 101 12.67 11.84 -1.64
N GLN A 102 11.76 10.88 -1.87
CA GLN A 102 12.18 9.50 -2.11
C GLN A 102 12.99 9.34 -3.40
N ARG A 103 12.69 10.10 -4.44
CA ARG A 103 13.49 10.06 -5.68
C ARG A 103 14.87 10.67 -5.48
N ASP A 104 14.97 11.71 -4.68
CA ASP A 104 16.25 12.35 -4.37
C ASP A 104 17.11 11.42 -3.50
N GLU A 105 16.55 10.95 -2.38
CA GLU A 105 17.28 10.15 -1.38
C GLU A 105 17.49 8.69 -1.79
N PHE A 106 16.48 8.06 -2.39
CA PHE A 106 16.50 6.62 -2.70
C PHE A 106 16.70 6.34 -4.19
N GLY A 107 16.55 7.34 -5.06
CA GLY A 107 16.54 7.16 -6.51
C GLY A 107 15.25 6.53 -7.08
N ASP A 108 14.29 6.17 -6.23
CA ASP A 108 13.00 5.56 -6.62
C ASP A 108 11.95 5.74 -5.50
N VAL A 109 10.69 5.43 -5.80
CA VAL A 109 9.57 5.51 -4.86
C VAL A 109 9.40 4.19 -4.12
N VAL A 110 9.12 4.26 -2.81
CA VAL A 110 8.88 3.07 -1.98
C VAL A 110 7.63 2.33 -2.45
N ASN A 111 7.81 1.08 -2.91
CA ASN A 111 6.70 0.23 -3.32
C ASN A 111 6.18 -0.65 -2.17
N LEU A 112 4.88 -0.54 -1.90
CA LEU A 112 4.16 -1.29 -0.87
C LEU A 112 2.98 -2.06 -1.48
N ASN A 113 2.83 -3.32 -1.10
CA ASN A 113 1.57 -4.02 -1.34
C ASN A 113 0.58 -3.78 -0.19
N GLY A 114 -0.69 -4.14 -0.40
CA GLY A 114 -1.75 -3.88 0.59
C GLY A 114 -1.52 -4.53 1.96
N ALA A 115 -0.86 -5.69 2.03
CA ALA A 115 -0.57 -6.36 3.29
C ALA A 115 0.62 -5.71 4.03
N GLU A 116 1.59 -5.16 3.29
CA GLU A 116 2.69 -4.39 3.87
C GLU A 116 2.17 -3.06 4.42
N LEU A 117 1.34 -2.34 3.65
CA LEU A 117 0.73 -1.11 4.10
C LEU A 117 -0.16 -1.33 5.33
N ALA A 118 -0.99 -2.38 5.34
CA ALA A 118 -1.82 -2.71 6.52
C ALA A 118 -0.98 -3.00 7.78
N ALA A 119 0.16 -3.69 7.63
CA ALA A 119 1.06 -3.95 8.75
C ALA A 119 1.73 -2.65 9.26
N ILE A 120 2.14 -1.75 8.36
CA ILE A 120 2.69 -0.44 8.75
C ILE A 120 1.62 0.40 9.48
N ILE A 121 0.37 0.41 8.99
CA ILE A 121 -0.76 1.07 9.67
C ILE A 121 -0.96 0.47 11.07
N ALA A 122 -0.86 -0.86 11.20
CA ALA A 122 -0.93 -1.54 12.50
C ALA A 122 0.13 -1.02 13.47
N PHE A 123 1.38 -0.93 13.00
CA PHE A 123 2.51 -0.44 13.79
C PHE A 123 2.36 1.05 14.15
N ALA A 124 1.91 1.88 13.22
CA ALA A 124 1.70 3.31 13.45
C ALA A 124 0.67 3.59 14.58
N HIS A 125 -0.22 2.65 14.88
CA HIS A 125 -1.22 2.81 15.95
C HIS A 125 -0.98 1.89 17.17
N ASP A 126 0.15 1.16 17.25
CA ASP A 126 0.46 0.27 18.37
C ASP A 126 1.62 0.83 19.21
N ALA A 127 1.29 1.64 20.22
CA ALA A 127 2.25 2.27 21.11
C ALA A 127 3.18 1.25 21.83
N ASP A 128 2.66 0.07 22.19
CA ASP A 128 3.47 -0.96 22.84
C ASP A 128 4.52 -1.54 21.89
N GLU A 129 4.20 -1.64 20.61
CA GLU A 129 5.12 -2.12 19.58
C GLU A 129 6.11 -1.04 19.15
N GLN A 130 5.70 0.23 19.13
CA GLN A 130 6.57 1.39 18.91
C GLN A 130 7.59 1.58 20.03
N ALA A 131 7.21 1.36 21.29
CA ALA A 131 8.14 1.41 22.43
C ALA A 131 9.30 0.40 22.33
N LYS A 132 9.17 -0.62 21.47
CA LYS A 132 10.22 -1.60 21.19
C LYS A 132 11.12 -1.20 20.02
N PHE A 133 10.71 -0.22 19.22
CA PHE A 133 11.48 0.23 18.06
C PHE A 133 12.71 1.00 18.51
N SER A 134 13.85 0.65 17.93
CA SER A 134 15.16 1.20 18.27
C SER A 134 16.07 1.23 17.04
N THR A 135 17.23 1.88 17.16
CA THR A 135 18.27 1.85 16.12
C THR A 135 18.73 0.44 15.77
N ALA A 136 18.57 -0.54 16.67
CA ALA A 136 18.88 -1.95 16.39
C ALA A 136 17.93 -2.61 15.36
N ASP A 137 16.76 -2.03 15.11
CA ASP A 137 15.82 -2.50 14.09
C ASP A 137 16.15 -1.96 12.69
N ILE A 138 17.07 -1.00 12.58
CA ILE A 138 17.46 -0.36 11.32
C ILE A 138 18.48 -1.24 10.60
N PRO A 139 18.19 -1.75 9.38
CA PRO A 139 19.19 -2.53 8.63
C PRO A 139 20.40 -1.68 8.25
N ASP A 140 21.61 -2.27 8.24
CA ASP A 140 22.87 -1.59 7.94
C ASP A 140 22.83 -0.71 6.68
N LYS A 141 22.13 -1.16 5.62
CA LYS A 141 21.99 -0.39 4.38
C LYS A 141 21.24 0.93 4.60
N VAL A 142 20.17 0.89 5.40
CA VAL A 142 19.33 2.05 5.71
C VAL A 142 20.06 2.95 6.70
N GLY A 143 20.73 2.39 7.71
CA GLY A 143 21.53 3.18 8.66
C GLY A 143 22.61 4.00 7.96
N LYS A 144 23.35 3.40 7.02
CA LYS A 144 24.35 4.14 6.22
C LYS A 144 23.76 5.28 5.41
N MET A 145 22.56 5.10 4.86
CA MET A 145 21.87 6.14 4.11
C MET A 145 21.55 7.34 5.02
N MET A 146 21.03 7.08 6.22
CA MET A 146 20.77 8.12 7.22
C MET A 146 22.06 8.85 7.64
N ASP A 147 23.16 8.12 7.88
CA ASP A 147 24.46 8.72 8.23
C ASP A 147 24.97 9.67 7.13
N HIS A 148 24.72 9.36 5.86
CA HIS A 148 25.15 10.20 4.73
C HIS A 148 24.33 11.49 4.63
N MET A 149 23.00 11.42 4.86
CA MET A 149 22.12 12.58 4.85
C MET A 149 22.47 13.59 5.95
N GLU A 150 22.78 13.11 7.16
CA GLU A 150 23.23 13.98 8.26
C GLU A 150 24.52 14.75 7.92
N GLN A 151 25.42 14.12 7.17
CA GLN A 151 26.67 14.74 6.75
C GLN A 151 26.47 15.77 5.63
N GLU A 152 25.59 15.50 4.67
CA GLU A 152 25.26 16.43 3.58
C GLU A 152 24.52 17.68 4.10
N GLY A 153 23.53 17.51 4.98
CA GLY A 153 22.88 18.64 5.64
C GLY A 153 23.84 19.51 6.46
N ALA A 154 24.82 18.90 7.15
CA ALA A 154 25.84 19.62 7.89
C ALA A 154 26.83 20.39 7.00
N HIS A 155 26.96 20.03 5.72
CA HIS A 155 27.82 20.74 4.78
C HIS A 155 27.14 21.95 4.14
N ASP A 156 25.83 21.91 3.92
CA ASP A 156 25.06 23.03 3.36
C ASP A 156 24.91 24.18 4.37
N ASP A 157 24.72 23.86 5.66
CA ASP A 157 24.67 24.87 6.74
C ASP A 157 25.97 25.69 6.90
N MET A 158 27.12 25.18 6.43
CA MET A 158 28.40 25.91 6.49
C MET A 158 28.67 26.80 5.26
N GLN A 159 27.85 26.71 4.22
CA GLN A 159 28.03 27.48 2.97
C GLN A 159 27.23 28.79 2.96
N ASP A 160 26.27 28.95 3.87
CA ASP A 160 25.44 30.17 3.99
C ASP A 160 26.07 31.29 4.85
N ASP A 161 27.23 31.05 5.47
CA ASP A 161 27.94 32.01 6.36
C ASP A 161 28.95 32.92 5.63
N HIS A 162 28.88 33.03 4.30
CA HIS A 162 29.78 33.86 3.49
C HIS A 162 29.03 34.87 2.61
N ASP A 163 28.44 35.90 3.22
CA ASP A 163 28.11 37.18 2.58
C ASP A 163 28.31 38.38 3.53
#